data_AF-A0A2E9JJ11-F1
#
_entry.id   AF-A0A2E9JJ11-F1
#
_cell.length_a   1.000
_cell.length_b   1.000
_cell.length_c   1.000
_cell.angle_alpha   90.00
_cell.angle_beta   90.00
_cell.angle_gamma   90.00
#
_symmetry.space_group_name_H-M   'P 1'
#
loop_
_entity.id
_entity.type
_entity.pdbx_description
1 polymer ?
#
loop_
_entity_poly.entity_id
_entity_poly.type
_entity_poly.pdbx_seq_one_letter_code
_entity_poly.pdbx_strand_id
1 'polypeptide(L)'
;MAIDFPASPSANDSHTVGTTTWTYNGTYWARSANTAKFTAADAVPSNPSLGDLWYESDTGKAFIYYDSTWAEIGHASDGQTFQVGDTAPSTGNAGDIWYESDTGKTFIYYDSAWVEIGHASDGQSFNVGDTVPDSPTAGDIWFESDSGGAYIYYADGSSSQWVELGHSVSGVNVNIDGGVSSTNFGGMFALDGG
;
A
#
# COMPACT_ATOMS: atom_id res chain seq x y z
N MET A 1 -1.75 21.19 -33.64
CA MET A 1 -3.09 21.35 -34.25
C MET A 1 -3.75 22.53 -33.59
N ALA A 2 -4.27 23.49 -34.35
CA ALA A 2 -5.09 24.56 -33.79
C ALA A 2 -6.44 23.98 -33.38
N ILE A 3 -6.98 24.45 -32.25
CA ILE A 3 -8.34 24.12 -31.82
C ILE A 3 -9.30 24.99 -32.63
N ASP A 4 -10.27 24.38 -33.30
CA ASP A 4 -11.26 25.10 -34.11
C ASP A 4 -12.44 25.52 -33.24
N PHE A 5 -12.48 26.80 -32.86
CA PHE A 5 -13.52 27.35 -32.00
C PHE A 5 -14.69 27.91 -32.81
N PRO A 6 -15.92 27.90 -32.27
CA PRO A 6 -17.06 28.58 -32.89
C PRO A 6 -16.76 30.05 -33.23
N ALA A 7 -17.13 30.49 -34.43
CA ALA A 7 -16.80 31.81 -34.97
C ALA A 7 -17.70 32.96 -34.46
N SER A 8 -18.82 32.67 -33.80
CA SER A 8 -19.73 33.67 -33.25
C SER A 8 -20.25 33.26 -31.87
N PRO A 9 -19.36 33.15 -30.87
CA PRO A 9 -19.75 32.76 -29.53
C PRO A 9 -20.42 33.90 -28.77
N SER A 10 -21.35 33.53 -27.91
CA SER A 10 -21.91 34.39 -26.86
C SER A 10 -21.13 34.23 -25.56
N ALA A 11 -21.16 35.25 -24.69
CA ALA A 11 -20.52 35.17 -23.39
C ALA A 11 -21.07 33.97 -22.60
N ASN A 12 -20.16 33.18 -22.02
CA ASN A 12 -20.39 31.92 -21.32
C ASN A 12 -20.72 30.69 -22.21
N ASP A 13 -20.62 30.80 -23.53
CA ASP A 13 -20.65 29.60 -24.39
C ASP A 13 -19.52 28.65 -24.01
N SER A 14 -19.81 27.34 -23.99
CA SER A 14 -18.84 26.29 -23.66
C SER A 14 -18.50 25.44 -24.89
N HIS A 15 -17.23 25.08 -25.05
CA HIS A 15 -16.75 24.23 -26.14
C HIS A 15 -15.74 23.20 -25.60
N THR A 16 -16.02 21.92 -25.79
CA THR A 16 -15.18 20.82 -25.26
C THR A 16 -14.43 20.12 -26.39
N VAL A 17 -13.12 20.01 -26.23
CA VAL A 17 -12.22 19.30 -27.16
C VAL A 17 -11.43 18.26 -26.36
N GLY A 18 -11.69 16.98 -26.63
CA GLY A 18 -11.20 15.89 -25.78
C GLY A 18 -11.73 16.03 -24.35
N THR A 19 -10.83 16.07 -23.36
CA THR A 19 -11.15 16.27 -21.94
C THR A 19 -11.13 17.73 -21.49
N THR A 20 -10.78 18.66 -22.39
CA THR A 20 -10.62 20.07 -22.05
C THR A 20 -11.86 20.86 -22.44
N THR A 21 -12.50 21.52 -21.48
CA THR A 21 -13.59 22.46 -21.73
C THR A 21 -13.03 23.87 -21.84
N TRP A 22 -13.58 24.68 -22.74
CA TRP A 22 -13.27 26.10 -22.91
C TRP A 22 -14.55 26.90 -22.75
N THR A 23 -14.45 28.11 -22.20
CA THR A 23 -15.58 29.03 -21.99
C THR A 23 -15.26 30.38 -22.63
N TYR A 24 -16.19 30.93 -23.41
CA TYR A 24 -16.02 32.23 -24.05
C TYR A 24 -16.29 33.37 -23.06
N ASN A 25 -15.30 34.23 -22.83
CA ASN A 25 -15.41 35.33 -21.85
C ASN A 25 -15.94 36.66 -22.42
N GLY A 26 -16.45 36.64 -23.67
CA GLY A 26 -16.87 37.86 -24.39
C GLY A 26 -15.78 38.47 -25.28
N THR A 27 -14.53 38.06 -25.14
CA THR A 27 -13.41 38.49 -25.99
C THR A 27 -12.68 37.32 -26.64
N TYR A 28 -12.39 36.26 -25.86
CA TYR A 28 -11.69 35.07 -26.33
C TYR A 28 -12.14 33.81 -25.57
N TRP A 29 -11.84 32.64 -26.13
CA TRP A 29 -12.05 31.35 -25.48
C TRP A 29 -10.96 31.08 -24.44
N ALA A 30 -11.34 31.03 -23.17
CA ALA A 30 -10.44 30.69 -22.07
C ALA A 30 -10.62 29.22 -21.68
N ARG A 31 -9.55 28.53 -21.31
CA ARG A 31 -9.64 27.15 -20.83
C ARG A 31 -10.46 27.16 -19.53
N SER A 32 -11.56 26.43 -19.49
CA SER A 32 -12.23 26.09 -18.24
C SER A 32 -11.26 25.17 -17.50
N ALA A 33 -10.43 25.76 -16.64
CA ALA A 33 -9.60 24.99 -15.72
C ALA A 33 -10.53 24.11 -14.88
N ASN A 34 -10.03 22.96 -14.43
CA ASN A 34 -10.68 22.23 -13.36
C ASN A 34 -10.84 23.23 -12.21
N THR A 35 -12.07 23.62 -11.91
CA THR A 35 -12.40 24.78 -11.06
C THR A 35 -12.20 24.50 -9.59
N ALA A 36 -11.62 23.35 -9.23
CA ALA A 36 -11.28 22.98 -7.86
C ALA A 36 -10.52 24.13 -7.20
N LYS A 37 -11.24 24.89 -6.37
CA LYS A 37 -10.69 26.00 -5.61
C LYS A 37 -9.95 25.43 -4.42
N PHE A 38 -8.74 25.92 -4.19
CA PHE A 38 -8.05 25.75 -2.92
C PHE A 38 -8.37 26.97 -2.05
N THR A 39 -9.02 26.74 -0.92
CA THR A 39 -9.38 27.80 0.04
C THR A 39 -8.76 27.47 1.40
N ALA A 40 -8.18 28.46 2.08
CA ALA A 40 -7.80 28.35 3.49
C ALA A 40 -8.63 29.36 4.28
N ALA A 41 -9.43 28.90 5.23
CA ALA A 41 -10.32 29.73 6.05
C ALA A 41 -10.85 28.95 7.25
N ASP A 42 -11.17 29.65 8.34
CA ASP A 42 -11.75 29.05 9.55
C ASP A 42 -13.21 28.60 9.31
N ALA A 43 -13.98 29.44 8.60
CA ALA A 43 -15.36 29.10 8.28
C ALA A 43 -15.46 28.20 7.05
N VAL A 44 -16.40 27.25 7.09
CA VAL A 44 -16.73 26.37 5.95
C VAL A 44 -17.06 27.20 4.70
N PRO A 45 -16.44 26.93 3.52
CA PRO A 45 -16.70 27.72 2.34
C PRO A 45 -18.15 27.59 1.87
N SER A 46 -18.79 28.74 1.62
CA SER A 46 -20.12 28.81 1.04
C SER A 46 -20.08 28.64 -0.48
N ASN A 47 -21.05 27.92 -1.04
CA ASN A 47 -21.16 27.61 -2.48
C ASN A 47 -19.98 26.79 -3.07
N PRO A 48 -19.60 25.66 -2.44
CA PRO A 48 -18.55 24.81 -2.98
C PRO A 48 -18.99 24.06 -4.26
N SER A 49 -18.02 23.82 -5.13
CA SER A 49 -18.13 22.96 -6.30
C SER A 49 -17.49 21.60 -6.02
N LEU A 50 -17.99 20.54 -6.67
CA LEU A 50 -17.44 19.20 -6.50
C LEU A 50 -15.93 19.21 -6.82
N GLY A 51 -15.13 18.68 -5.89
CA GLY A 51 -13.67 18.66 -5.98
C GLY A 51 -12.96 19.89 -5.42
N ASP A 52 -13.68 20.90 -4.90
CA ASP A 52 -13.05 22.00 -4.16
C ASP A 52 -12.30 21.47 -2.93
N LEU A 53 -11.16 22.09 -2.62
CA LEU A 53 -10.29 21.75 -1.50
C LEU A 53 -10.29 22.90 -0.49
N TRP A 54 -10.50 22.56 0.77
CA TRP A 54 -10.55 23.52 1.87
C TRP A 54 -9.61 23.12 2.99
N TYR A 55 -8.72 24.02 3.37
CA TYR A 55 -7.94 23.94 4.59
C TYR A 55 -8.63 24.75 5.68
N GLU A 56 -9.13 24.08 6.70
CA GLU A 56 -9.67 24.69 7.91
C GLU A 56 -8.48 25.17 8.75
N SER A 57 -8.35 26.49 8.90
CA SER A 57 -7.14 27.10 9.46
C SER A 57 -7.07 27.15 10.99
N ASP A 58 -8.16 26.95 11.71
CA ASP A 58 -8.14 26.88 13.19
C ASP A 58 -7.62 25.52 13.70
N THR A 59 -7.94 24.45 12.96
CA THR A 59 -7.74 23.03 13.34
C THR A 59 -6.70 22.33 12.47
N GLY A 60 -6.38 22.89 11.31
CA GLY A 60 -5.42 22.32 10.37
C GLY A 60 -5.96 21.17 9.53
N LYS A 61 -7.28 20.99 9.48
CA LYS A 61 -7.96 19.97 8.67
C LYS A 61 -7.95 20.32 7.19
N ALA A 62 -7.70 19.34 6.34
CA ALA A 62 -7.98 19.48 4.91
C ALA A 62 -9.27 18.73 4.57
N PHE A 63 -10.06 19.29 3.66
CA PHE A 63 -11.33 18.72 3.20
C PHE A 63 -11.42 18.80 1.68
N ILE A 64 -12.16 17.86 1.08
CA ILE A 64 -12.64 17.92 -0.30
C ILE A 64 -14.17 17.94 -0.34
N TYR A 65 -14.74 18.75 -1.23
CA TYR A 65 -16.19 18.77 -1.41
C TYR A 65 -16.63 17.65 -2.36
N TYR A 66 -17.40 16.68 -1.85
CA TYR A 66 -17.91 15.53 -2.60
C TYR A 66 -19.30 15.13 -2.10
N ASP A 67 -20.19 14.74 -3.02
CA ASP A 67 -21.57 14.31 -2.70
C ASP A 67 -22.34 15.27 -1.77
N SER A 68 -22.25 16.57 -2.06
CA SER A 68 -22.86 17.64 -1.26
C SER A 68 -22.36 17.74 0.20
N THR A 69 -21.18 17.20 0.49
CA THR A 69 -20.55 17.24 1.82
C THR A 69 -19.08 17.61 1.73
N TRP A 70 -18.53 18.19 2.79
CA TRP A 70 -17.07 18.32 2.96
C TRP A 70 -16.54 17.05 3.63
N ALA A 71 -15.80 16.25 2.88
CA ALA A 71 -15.14 15.05 3.37
C ALA A 71 -13.71 15.40 3.77
N GLU A 72 -13.29 15.03 4.98
CA GLU A 72 -11.92 15.27 5.46
C GLU A 72 -10.91 14.44 4.64
N ILE A 73 -9.81 15.06 4.24
CA ILE A 73 -8.64 14.43 3.66
C ILE A 73 -7.49 14.61 4.65
N GLY A 74 -7.03 13.50 5.22
CA GLY A 74 -5.96 13.51 6.21
C GLY A 74 -6.48 13.22 7.61
N HIS A 75 -5.57 13.24 8.58
CA HIS A 75 -5.85 12.89 9.97
C HIS A 75 -5.60 14.11 10.84
N ALA A 76 -6.56 15.03 10.89
CA ALA A 76 -6.46 16.21 11.74
C ALA A 76 -7.76 16.33 12.52
N SER A 77 -8.01 15.50 13.52
CA SER A 77 -9.12 15.79 14.43
C SER A 77 -8.61 16.60 15.62
N ASP A 78 -9.50 17.38 16.25
CA ASP A 78 -9.18 18.37 17.30
C ASP A 78 -8.64 17.73 18.61
N GLY A 79 -8.55 16.40 18.65
CA GLY A 79 -7.98 15.63 19.75
C GLY A 79 -6.96 14.58 19.33
N GLN A 80 -6.56 14.52 18.06
CA GLN A 80 -5.51 13.60 17.61
C GLN A 80 -4.28 14.37 17.15
N THR A 81 -3.10 13.86 17.49
CA THR A 81 -1.82 14.46 17.14
C THR A 81 -1.07 13.62 16.12
N PHE A 82 -0.33 14.30 15.23
CA PHE A 82 0.72 13.69 14.42
C PHE A 82 2.06 14.02 15.08
N GLN A 83 2.71 13.01 15.65
CA GLN A 83 3.99 13.17 16.35
C GLN A 83 5.13 12.57 15.53
N VAL A 84 6.32 13.16 15.65
CA VAL A 84 7.55 12.66 15.03
C VAL A 84 8.62 12.51 16.11
N GLY A 85 9.38 11.44 16.08
CA GLY A 85 10.54 11.27 16.97
C GLY A 85 10.97 9.81 17.08
N ASP A 86 12.19 9.62 17.61
CA ASP A 86 12.90 8.33 17.63
C ASP A 86 12.44 7.35 18.72
N THR A 87 11.50 7.78 19.57
CA THR A 87 10.98 6.97 20.66
C THR A 87 9.46 7.09 20.74
N ALA A 88 8.80 5.95 20.95
CA ALA A 88 7.36 5.90 21.05
C ALA A 88 6.87 6.85 22.15
N PRO A 89 5.89 7.74 21.87
CA PRO A 89 5.32 8.60 22.89
C PRO A 89 4.73 7.79 24.04
N SER A 90 4.96 8.22 25.28
CA SER A 90 4.50 7.49 26.47
C SER A 90 2.98 7.53 26.68
N THR A 91 2.29 8.44 25.98
CA THR A 91 0.84 8.61 26.00
C THR A 91 0.35 8.96 24.59
N GLY A 92 -0.84 8.50 24.23
CA GLY A 92 -1.54 8.94 23.03
C GLY A 92 -3.05 8.94 23.27
N ASN A 93 -3.77 9.71 22.47
CA ASN A 93 -5.21 9.57 22.30
C ASN A 93 -5.47 8.51 21.23
N ALA A 94 -6.60 7.79 21.34
CA ALA A 94 -6.98 6.83 20.31
C ALA A 94 -7.03 7.52 18.94
N GLY A 95 -6.31 6.97 17.96
CA GLY A 95 -6.14 7.56 16.64
C GLY A 95 -4.95 8.50 16.48
N ASP A 96 -4.17 8.79 17.52
CA ASP A 96 -2.91 9.53 17.34
C ASP A 96 -1.99 8.78 16.38
N ILE A 97 -1.26 9.51 15.55
CA ILE A 97 -0.28 8.95 14.62
C ILE A 97 1.10 9.37 15.07
N TRP A 98 2.03 8.42 15.11
CA TRP A 98 3.43 8.67 15.39
C TRP A 98 4.27 8.13 14.23
N TYR A 99 5.15 8.98 13.71
CA TYR A 99 6.18 8.58 12.75
C TYR A 99 7.51 8.44 13.50
N GLU A 100 8.03 7.21 13.48
CA GLU A 100 9.32 6.85 14.04
C GLU A 100 10.42 7.26 13.06
N SER A 101 11.21 8.28 13.42
CA SER A 101 12.13 8.95 12.50
C SER A 101 13.39 8.16 12.14
N ASP A 102 13.84 7.23 13.00
CA ASP A 102 15.02 6.40 12.71
C ASP A 102 14.71 5.29 11.71
N THR A 103 13.52 4.69 11.79
CA THR A 103 13.15 3.53 10.96
C THR A 103 12.17 3.86 9.82
N GLY A 104 11.55 5.05 9.87
CA GLY A 104 10.53 5.46 8.90
C GLY A 104 9.18 4.77 9.08
N LYS A 105 8.97 4.13 10.22
CA LYS A 105 7.73 3.44 10.55
C LYS A 105 6.64 4.41 10.96
N THR A 106 5.42 4.07 10.61
CA THR A 106 4.24 4.82 11.06
C THR A 106 3.46 3.96 12.04
N PHE A 107 2.96 4.56 13.11
CA PHE A 107 2.17 3.89 14.13
C PHE A 107 0.87 4.66 14.38
N ILE A 108 -0.18 3.95 14.79
CA ILE A 108 -1.42 4.50 15.32
C ILE A 108 -1.62 4.09 16.77
N TYR A 109 -2.03 5.02 17.62
CA TYR A 109 -2.38 4.70 18.99
C TYR A 109 -3.78 4.08 19.05
N TYR A 110 -3.89 2.81 19.41
CA TYR A 110 -5.13 2.08 19.51
C TYR A 110 -5.07 1.09 20.69
N ASP A 111 -6.17 0.98 21.44
CA ASP A 111 -6.29 0.09 22.61
C ASP A 111 -5.13 0.26 23.63
N SER A 112 -4.77 1.51 23.91
CA SER A 112 -3.68 1.88 24.81
C SER A 112 -2.27 1.48 24.36
N ALA A 113 -2.07 1.20 23.07
CA ALA A 113 -0.78 0.82 22.49
C ALA A 113 -0.50 1.52 21.15
N TRP A 114 0.77 1.74 20.84
CA TRP A 114 1.20 2.11 19.49
C TRP A 114 1.26 0.87 18.61
N VAL A 115 0.43 0.85 17.57
CA VAL A 115 0.32 -0.24 16.60
C VAL A 115 0.91 0.22 15.29
N GLU A 116 1.90 -0.50 14.76
CA GLU A 116 2.53 -0.16 13.48
C GLU A 116 1.50 -0.25 12.34
N ILE A 117 1.43 0.79 11.53
CA ILE A 117 0.70 0.83 10.26
C ILE A 117 1.69 0.56 9.14
N GLY A 118 1.43 -0.48 8.35
CA GLY A 118 2.15 -0.70 7.09
C GLY A 118 3.41 -1.56 7.18
N HIS A 119 3.59 -2.32 8.27
CA HIS A 119 4.55 -3.43 8.46
C HIS A 119 5.74 -3.42 7.48
N ALA A 120 6.71 -2.54 7.72
CA ALA A 120 8.06 -2.73 7.19
C ALA A 120 8.81 -3.53 8.25
N SER A 121 8.71 -4.84 8.11
CA SER A 121 9.28 -5.82 9.03
C SER A 121 10.76 -5.49 9.28
N ASP A 122 11.13 -5.19 10.53
CA ASP A 122 12.46 -4.70 10.90
C ASP A 122 13.54 -5.69 10.48
N GLY A 123 14.37 -5.25 9.53
CA GLY A 123 15.55 -6.00 9.10
C GLY A 123 15.26 -7.20 8.20
N GLN A 124 14.01 -7.47 7.81
CA GLN A 124 13.73 -8.47 6.80
C GLN A 124 13.85 -7.89 5.39
N SER A 125 14.65 -8.54 4.55
CA SER A 125 14.89 -8.16 3.17
C SER A 125 14.24 -9.14 2.19
N PHE A 126 13.82 -8.62 1.03
CA PHE A 126 13.40 -9.42 -0.12
C PHE A 126 14.49 -9.33 -1.18
N ASN A 127 15.22 -10.42 -1.38
CA ASN A 127 16.32 -10.50 -2.34
C ASN A 127 15.92 -11.34 -3.56
N VAL A 128 16.43 -10.96 -4.73
CA VAL A 128 16.31 -11.73 -5.97
C VAL A 128 17.69 -11.87 -6.56
N GLY A 129 18.10 -13.08 -6.90
CA GLY A 129 19.39 -13.33 -7.56
C GLY A 129 19.81 -14.78 -7.46
N ASP A 130 20.82 -15.15 -8.26
CA ASP A 130 21.27 -16.54 -8.44
C ASP A 130 22.15 -17.07 -7.30
N THR A 131 22.56 -16.17 -6.40
CA THR A 131 23.42 -16.48 -5.26
C THR A 131 22.71 -16.19 -3.95
N VAL A 132 22.86 -17.10 -2.99
CA VAL A 132 22.30 -16.93 -1.66
C VAL A 132 22.81 -15.63 -1.02
N PRO A 133 21.95 -14.84 -0.35
CA PRO A 133 22.40 -13.63 0.34
C PRO A 133 23.44 -13.93 1.44
N ASP A 134 24.52 -13.15 1.49
CA ASP A 134 25.69 -13.38 2.37
C ASP A 134 25.46 -13.00 3.84
N SER A 135 24.43 -12.22 4.17
CA SER A 135 24.15 -11.75 5.54
C SER A 135 22.65 -11.68 5.84
N PRO A 136 21.95 -12.83 5.81
CA PRO A 136 20.52 -12.84 6.01
C PRO A 136 20.10 -12.70 7.47
N THR A 137 18.97 -12.04 7.69
CA THR A 137 18.28 -11.94 8.99
C THR A 137 17.12 -12.91 9.02
N ALA A 138 16.79 -13.44 10.21
CA ALA A 138 15.64 -14.32 10.37
C ALA A 138 14.37 -13.64 9.84
N GLY A 139 13.68 -14.31 8.92
CA GLY A 139 12.51 -13.80 8.20
C GLY A 139 12.81 -13.21 6.81
N ASP A 140 14.08 -13.07 6.41
CA ASP A 140 14.44 -12.66 5.04
C ASP A 140 13.85 -13.62 4.02
N ILE A 141 13.42 -13.09 2.87
CA ILE A 141 12.94 -13.87 1.75
C ILE A 141 13.91 -13.70 0.57
N TRP A 142 14.26 -14.82 -0.04
CA TRP A 142 15.10 -14.84 -1.24
C TRP A 142 14.40 -15.63 -2.34
N PHE A 143 14.34 -15.03 -3.53
CA PHE A 143 13.92 -15.69 -4.75
C PHE A 143 15.15 -16.03 -5.59
N GLU A 144 15.38 -17.32 -5.77
CA GLU A 144 16.47 -17.84 -6.59
C GLU A 144 16.07 -17.78 -8.07
N SER A 145 16.68 -16.86 -8.82
CA SER A 145 16.22 -16.51 -10.17
C SER A 145 16.44 -17.58 -11.23
N ASP A 146 17.40 -18.49 -11.07
CA ASP A 146 17.62 -19.59 -12.02
C ASP A 146 16.61 -20.74 -11.82
N SER A 147 16.29 -21.06 -10.56
CA SER A 147 15.40 -22.19 -10.23
C SER A 147 13.93 -21.80 -10.05
N GLY A 148 13.66 -20.52 -9.77
CA GLY A 148 12.35 -20.02 -9.40
C GLY A 148 11.91 -20.37 -7.97
N GLY A 149 12.80 -20.96 -7.16
CA GLY A 149 12.53 -21.28 -5.76
C GLY A 149 12.45 -20.03 -4.90
N ALA A 150 11.47 -19.98 -4.00
CA ALA A 150 11.38 -18.94 -2.97
C ALA A 150 11.79 -19.55 -1.63
N TYR A 151 12.58 -18.84 -0.84
CA TYR A 151 13.10 -19.33 0.43
C TYR A 151 12.90 -18.27 1.52
N ILE A 152 12.70 -18.72 2.76
CA ILE A 152 12.73 -17.89 3.96
C ILE A 152 13.93 -18.26 4.82
N TYR A 153 14.69 -17.28 5.31
CA TYR A 153 15.76 -17.53 6.26
C TYR A 153 15.15 -17.76 7.65
N TYR A 154 15.30 -18.97 8.16
CA TYR A 154 14.69 -19.43 9.38
C TYR A 154 15.75 -19.78 10.43
N ALA A 155 15.60 -19.26 11.64
CA ALA A 155 16.43 -19.60 12.80
C ALA A 155 15.57 -20.33 13.83
N ASP A 156 15.92 -21.57 14.17
CA ASP A 156 15.17 -22.42 15.13
C ASP A 156 15.65 -22.29 16.59
N GLY A 157 16.58 -21.36 16.83
CA GLY A 157 17.23 -21.14 18.12
C GLY A 157 18.51 -21.96 18.33
N SER A 158 18.80 -22.94 17.46
CA SER A 158 20.02 -23.76 17.49
C SER A 158 20.81 -23.74 16.17
N SER A 159 20.13 -23.54 15.05
CA SER A 159 20.72 -23.30 13.74
C SER A 159 19.92 -22.27 12.94
N SER A 160 20.52 -21.82 11.85
CA SER A 160 19.88 -20.92 10.88
C SER A 160 20.07 -21.46 9.47
N GLN A 161 19.01 -21.44 8.67
CA GLN A 161 18.96 -22.06 7.35
C GLN A 161 17.95 -21.37 6.43
N TRP A 162 18.19 -21.42 5.13
CA TRP A 162 17.17 -21.11 4.13
C TRP A 162 16.21 -22.29 3.98
N VAL A 163 14.93 -22.03 4.12
CA VAL A 163 13.85 -23.02 4.00
C VAL A 163 12.99 -22.65 2.82
N GLU A 164 12.79 -23.58 1.89
CA GLU A 164 11.96 -23.34 0.70
C GLU A 164 10.49 -23.12 1.09
N LEU A 165 9.89 -22.10 0.48
CA LEU A 165 8.49 -21.74 0.59
C LEU A 165 7.71 -22.42 -0.55
N GLY A 166 6.61 -23.10 -0.21
CA GLY A 166 5.68 -23.59 -1.22
C GLY A 166 6.03 -24.92 -1.87
N HIS A 167 6.90 -25.74 -1.26
CA HIS A 167 7.12 -27.11 -1.73
C HIS A 167 5.84 -27.95 -1.62
N SER A 168 5.11 -28.06 -2.72
CA SER A 168 4.17 -29.17 -2.90
C SER A 168 5.02 -30.41 -3.15
N VAL A 169 4.94 -31.40 -2.27
CA VAL A 169 5.49 -32.74 -2.49
C VAL A 169 4.76 -33.41 -3.67
N SER A 170 5.03 -32.98 -4.90
CA SER A 170 4.55 -33.65 -6.10
C SER A 170 5.45 -34.86 -6.38
N GLY A 171 5.13 -35.97 -5.73
CA GLY A 171 5.70 -37.28 -6.03
C GLY A 171 6.55 -37.83 -4.90
N VAL A 172 5.92 -38.51 -3.95
CA VAL A 172 6.63 -39.50 -3.12
C VAL A 172 7.07 -40.63 -4.05
N ASN A 173 8.36 -40.68 -4.39
CA ASN A 173 8.93 -41.79 -5.14
C ASN A 173 9.21 -42.94 -4.16
N VAL A 174 8.24 -43.83 -3.98
CA VAL A 174 8.42 -45.05 -3.18
C VAL A 174 9.16 -46.07 -4.04
N ASN A 175 10.46 -46.23 -3.83
CA ASN A 175 11.22 -47.33 -4.44
C ASN A 175 10.89 -48.63 -3.70
N ILE A 176 9.88 -49.36 -4.18
CA ILE A 176 9.58 -50.71 -3.71
C ILE A 176 10.45 -51.67 -4.53
N ASP A 177 11.71 -51.85 -4.14
CA ASP A 177 12.46 -52.99 -4.63
C ASP A 177 11.85 -54.23 -3.98
N GLY A 178 11.12 -55.02 -4.75
CA GLY A 178 10.39 -56.20 -4.27
C GLY A 178 11.27 -57.34 -3.75
N GLY A 179 12.43 -57.06 -3.14
CA GLY A 179 13.40 -58.02 -2.66
C GLY A 179 14.11 -58.75 -3.79
N VAL A 180 15.36 -59.13 -3.55
CA VAL A 180 16.09 -60.10 -4.38
C VAL A 180 15.31 -61.43 -4.46
N SER A 181 15.50 -62.18 -5.55
CA SER A 181 14.67 -63.34 -5.97
C SER A 181 14.69 -64.58 -5.05
N SER A 182 15.11 -64.46 -3.78
CA SER A 182 15.18 -65.55 -2.80
C SER A 182 14.52 -65.23 -1.46
N THR A 183 13.81 -64.11 -1.32
CA THR A 183 12.97 -63.87 -0.14
C THR A 183 11.57 -64.45 -0.36
N ASN A 184 11.08 -65.23 0.62
CA ASN A 184 9.70 -65.73 0.60
C ASN A 184 8.75 -64.53 0.63
N PHE A 185 8.16 -64.23 -0.53
CA PHE A 185 7.19 -63.17 -0.73
C PHE A 185 6.01 -63.30 0.25
N GLY A 186 5.93 -62.40 1.23
CA GLY A 186 4.69 -62.04 1.91
C GLY A 186 4.15 -60.71 1.40
N GLY A 187 4.30 -60.44 0.10
CA GLY A 187 4.16 -59.13 -0.55
C GLY A 187 3.02 -58.27 -0.02
N MET A 188 3.25 -56.96 0.05
CA MET A 188 2.25 -55.97 0.46
C MET A 188 1.04 -56.06 -0.46
N PHE A 189 -0.11 -56.51 0.07
CA PHE A 189 -1.28 -56.88 -0.73
C PHE A 189 -2.07 -55.69 -1.28
N ALA A 190 -1.85 -54.48 -0.77
CA ALA A 190 -2.39 -53.26 -1.34
C ALA A 190 -1.63 -52.02 -0.85
N LEU A 191 -1.40 -51.08 -1.76
CA LEU A 191 -1.27 -49.66 -1.45
C LEU A 191 -2.67 -49.07 -1.62
N ASP A 192 -3.34 -48.76 -0.52
CA ASP A 192 -4.55 -47.95 -0.54
C ASP A 192 -4.12 -46.47 -0.54
N GLY A 193 -4.36 -45.82 -1.67
CA GLY A 193 -3.91 -44.46 -1.95
C GLY A 193 -4.97 -43.40 -1.68
N GLY A 194 -5.93 -43.66 -0.78
CA GLY A 194 -6.95 -42.69 -0.36
C GLY A 194 -8.01 -42.37 -1.41
#